data_AF-A0AAP3E9R8-F1
#
_entry.id   AF-A0AAP3E9R8-F1
#
_cell.length_a   1.000
_cell.length_b   1.000
_cell.length_c   1.000
_cell.angle_alpha   90.00
_cell.angle_beta   90.00
_cell.angle_gamma   90.00
#
_symmetry.space_group_name_H-M   'P 1'
#
loop_
_entity.id
_entity.type
_entity.pdbx_description
1 polymer ?
#
loop_
_entity_poly.entity_id
_entity_poly.type
_entity_poly.pdbx_seq_one_letter_code
_entity_poly.pdbx_strand_id
1 'polypeptide(L)'
;MIEKYDLLLGLTAIGALIGYELMLVVFVLEAGTIGLEYVLLGQVPLIVLALYATAKRYATFDSLVVATAWSLSIVLSVLVATAQPISRASVIVFCLWFLIAFAGVESRNIDDIPGDTALGKRTLAGYLGRKNTRILVVGLKGFATGLFWYRFGPTVGALVVAHLLLLWFFRRITPSESGSQ
;
A
#
# COMPACT_ATOMS: atom_id res chain seq x y z
N MET A 1 -0.54 21.56 13.24
CA MET A 1 0.42 20.67 12.55
C MET A 1 1.79 21.32 12.76
N ILE A 2 2.76 20.59 13.34
CA ILE A 2 3.96 21.18 13.96
C ILE A 2 5.00 21.50 12.87
N GLU A 3 5.06 22.74 12.39
CA GLU A 3 6.01 23.25 11.37
C GLU A 3 7.49 22.88 11.67
N LYS A 4 7.81 22.65 12.95
CA LYS A 4 9.16 22.39 13.43
C LYS A 4 9.79 21.10 12.89
N TYR A 5 8.99 20.16 12.37
CA TYR A 5 9.49 18.90 11.81
C TYR A 5 9.42 18.82 10.28
N ASP A 6 8.82 19.81 9.60
CA ASP A 6 8.58 19.73 8.15
C ASP A 6 9.88 19.67 7.35
N LEU A 7 10.92 20.39 7.77
CA LEU A 7 12.23 20.35 7.10
C LEU A 7 12.91 18.98 7.26
N LEU A 8 12.92 18.42 8.47
CA LEU A 8 13.56 17.12 8.74
C LEU A 8 12.80 15.98 8.04
N LEU A 9 11.47 16.06 8.03
CA LEU A 9 10.61 15.13 7.31
C LEU A 9 10.84 15.22 5.80
N GLY A 10 10.96 16.44 5.28
CA GLY A 10 11.27 16.69 3.87
C GLY A 10 12.65 16.14 3.48
N LEU A 11 13.67 16.38 4.30
CA LEU A 11 15.03 15.87 4.05
C LEU A 11 15.08 14.34 4.09
N THR A 12 14.41 13.70 5.05
CA THR A 12 14.35 12.23 5.11
C THR A 12 13.57 11.65 3.94
N ALA A 13 12.49 12.31 3.50
CA ALA A 13 11.75 11.90 2.30
C ALA A 13 12.60 12.03 1.02
N ILE A 14 13.33 13.13 0.85
CA ILE A 14 14.26 13.33 -0.28
C ILE A 14 15.38 12.29 -0.24
N GLY A 15 15.98 12.05 0.92
CA GLY A 15 17.03 11.03 1.08
C GLY A 15 16.53 9.63 0.73
N ALA A 16 15.32 9.27 1.17
CA ALA A 16 14.69 8.00 0.82
C ALA A 16 14.40 7.89 -0.69
N LEU A 17 13.97 8.98 -1.32
CA LEU A 17 13.73 9.05 -2.75
C LEU A 17 15.01 8.84 -3.57
N ILE A 18 16.08 9.57 -3.20
CA ILE A 18 17.39 9.42 -3.86
C ILE A 18 17.92 8.00 -3.67
N GLY A 19 17.83 7.45 -2.45
CA GLY A 19 18.23 6.08 -2.17
C GLY A 19 17.46 5.07 -3.01
N TYR A 20 16.14 5.24 -3.14
CA TYR A 20 15.29 4.41 -3.98
C TYR A 20 15.72 4.44 -5.46
N GLU A 21 15.89 5.64 -6.03
CA GLU A 21 16.30 5.81 -7.42
C GLU A 21 17.69 5.24 -7.71
N LEU A 22 18.66 5.51 -6.84
CA LEU A 22 20.02 4.96 -6.97
C LEU A 22 20.00 3.43 -6.93
N MET A 23 19.26 2.85 -5.98
CA MET A 23 19.17 1.41 -5.84
C MET A 23 18.49 0.77 -7.07
N LEU A 24 17.46 1.42 -7.60
CA LEU A 24 16.77 0.95 -8.79
C LEU A 24 17.67 1.00 -10.03
N VAL A 25 18.44 2.07 -10.22
CA VAL A 25 19.40 2.19 -11.33
C VAL A 25 20.50 1.13 -11.20
N VAL A 26 21.07 0.93 -10.01
CA VAL A 26 22.10 -0.08 -9.77
C VAL A 26 21.58 -1.48 -10.12
N PHE A 27 20.39 -1.85 -9.62
CA PHE A 27 19.83 -3.18 -9.92
C PHE A 27 19.53 -3.41 -11.40
N VAL A 28 19.08 -2.39 -12.13
CA VAL A 28 18.84 -2.50 -13.57
C VAL A 28 20.17 -2.65 -14.34
N LEU A 29 21.20 -1.90 -13.97
CA LEU A 29 22.52 -1.99 -14.59
C LEU A 29 23.21 -3.32 -14.31
N GLU A 30 23.11 -3.85 -13.08
CA GLU A 30 23.74 -5.12 -12.70
C GLU A 30 23.05 -6.34 -13.31
N ALA A 31 21.73 -6.33 -13.44
CA ALA A 31 21.00 -7.51 -13.88
C ALA A 31 21.19 -7.83 -15.38
N GLY A 32 21.65 -6.86 -16.19
CA GLY A 32 22.05 -7.03 -17.60
C GLY A 32 20.96 -7.50 -18.58
N THR A 33 19.80 -7.89 -18.06
CA THR A 33 18.67 -8.56 -18.76
C THR A 33 17.35 -7.83 -18.52
N ILE A 34 17.35 -6.81 -17.66
CA ILE A 34 16.18 -6.02 -17.27
C ILE A 34 16.17 -4.74 -18.10
N GLY A 35 15.09 -4.49 -18.85
CA GLY A 35 14.98 -3.33 -19.74
C GLY A 35 14.46 -2.05 -19.07
N LEU A 36 14.40 -0.97 -19.85
CA LEU A 36 13.93 0.36 -19.44
C LEU A 36 12.51 0.33 -18.83
N GLU A 37 11.69 -0.65 -19.21
CA GLU A 37 10.34 -0.84 -18.70
C GLU A 37 10.30 -1.03 -17.18
N TYR A 38 11.31 -1.63 -16.56
CA TYR A 38 11.37 -1.80 -15.11
C TYR A 38 11.73 -0.50 -14.39
N VAL A 39 12.54 0.35 -15.02
CA VAL A 39 12.82 1.71 -14.53
C VAL A 39 11.53 2.52 -14.55
N LEU A 40 10.79 2.50 -15.67
CA LEU A 40 9.52 3.20 -15.81
C LEU A 40 8.47 2.70 -14.81
N LEU A 41 8.37 1.39 -14.61
CA LEU A 41 7.46 0.79 -13.63
C LEU A 41 7.85 1.16 -12.19
N GLY A 42 9.15 1.27 -11.91
CA GLY A 42 9.66 1.77 -10.63
C GLY A 42 9.25 3.20 -10.31
N GLN A 43 8.92 4.01 -11.31
CA GLN A 43 8.42 5.37 -11.07
C GLN A 43 6.95 5.41 -10.63
N VAL A 44 6.19 4.32 -10.79
CA VAL A 44 4.73 4.32 -10.53
C VAL A 44 4.38 4.69 -9.08
N PRO A 45 5.06 4.18 -8.03
CA PRO A 45 4.82 4.62 -6.66
C PRO A 45 5.00 6.13 -6.47
N LEU A 46 5.97 6.76 -7.16
CA LEU A 46 6.21 8.20 -7.10
C LEU A 46 5.11 8.99 -7.80
N ILE A 47 4.69 8.53 -8.99
CA ILE A 47 3.56 9.11 -9.71
C ILE A 47 2.30 9.03 -8.85
N VAL A 48 2.06 7.89 -8.21
CA VAL A 48 0.93 7.72 -7.29
C VAL A 48 1.03 8.66 -6.08
N LEU A 49 2.20 8.80 -5.45
CA LEU A 49 2.40 9.75 -4.35
C LEU A 49 2.14 11.19 -4.79
N ALA A 50 2.60 11.58 -5.98
CA ALA A 50 2.35 12.90 -6.55
C ALA A 50 0.85 13.14 -6.83
N LEU A 51 0.14 12.11 -7.29
CA LEU A 51 -1.29 12.18 -7.58
C LEU A 51 -2.17 12.00 -6.34
N TYR A 52 -1.61 11.52 -5.22
CA TYR A 52 -2.37 11.18 -4.01
C TYR A 52 -3.19 12.36 -3.47
N ALA A 53 -2.60 13.56 -3.46
CA ALA A 53 -3.28 14.78 -3.01
C ALA A 53 -4.52 15.11 -3.87
N THR A 54 -4.45 14.82 -5.18
CA THR A 54 -5.56 15.01 -6.12
C THR A 54 -6.56 13.87 -6.05
N ALA A 55 -6.09 12.63 -5.85
CA ALA A 55 -6.93 11.44 -5.72
C ALA A 55 -7.85 11.49 -4.48
N LYS A 56 -7.41 12.15 -3.40
CA LYS A 56 -8.22 12.38 -2.18
C LYS A 56 -9.49 13.22 -2.41
N ARG A 57 -9.71 13.75 -3.61
CA ARG A 57 -10.96 14.44 -4.00
C ARG A 57 -12.10 13.46 -4.31
N TYR A 58 -11.82 12.18 -4.52
CA TYR A 58 -12.81 11.18 -4.93
C TYR A 58 -12.85 9.98 -3.98
N ALA A 59 -14.05 9.59 -3.56
CA ALA A 59 -14.35 8.70 -2.43
C ALA A 59 -13.70 7.32 -2.39
N THR A 60 -13.44 6.76 -3.56
CA THR A 60 -12.91 5.40 -3.76
C THR A 60 -11.55 5.43 -4.43
N PHE A 61 -11.19 6.56 -5.01
CA PHE A 61 -10.00 6.69 -5.84
C PHE A 61 -8.75 6.79 -4.98
N ASP A 62 -8.86 7.32 -3.76
CA ASP A 62 -7.78 7.32 -2.78
C ASP A 62 -7.30 5.89 -2.46
N SER A 63 -8.22 5.00 -2.11
CA SER A 63 -7.91 3.61 -1.74
C SER A 63 -7.39 2.80 -2.92
N LEU A 64 -7.96 2.99 -4.12
CA LEU A 64 -7.49 2.33 -5.33
C LEU A 64 -6.05 2.76 -5.68
N VAL A 65 -5.79 4.06 -5.66
CA VAL A 65 -4.49 4.64 -6.01
C VAL A 65 -3.43 4.19 -5.01
N VAL A 66 -3.70 4.31 -3.71
CA VAL A 66 -2.76 3.87 -2.65
C VAL A 66 -2.51 2.36 -2.71
N ALA A 67 -3.56 1.55 -2.87
CA ALA A 67 -3.41 0.10 -2.97
C ALA A 67 -2.58 -0.31 -4.19
N THR A 68 -2.74 0.39 -5.31
CA THR A 68 -1.97 0.16 -6.54
C THR A 68 -0.49 0.44 -6.29
N ALA A 69 -0.15 1.61 -5.73
CA ALA A 69 1.24 1.93 -5.42
C ALA A 69 1.89 0.91 -4.50
N TRP A 70 1.27 0.60 -3.36
CA TRP A 70 1.87 -0.34 -2.41
C TRP A 70 2.09 -1.72 -3.03
N SER A 71 1.13 -2.20 -3.83
CA SER A 71 1.22 -3.53 -4.43
C SER A 71 2.24 -3.58 -5.55
N LEU A 72 2.36 -2.51 -6.34
CA LEU A 72 3.43 -2.36 -7.33
C LEU A 72 4.79 -2.30 -6.65
N SER A 73 4.95 -1.51 -5.59
CA SER A 73 6.21 -1.44 -4.84
C SER A 73 6.64 -2.81 -4.34
N ILE A 74 5.73 -3.59 -3.77
CA ILE A 74 6.03 -4.95 -3.30
C ILE A 74 6.48 -5.86 -4.45
N VAL A 75 5.69 -5.93 -5.53
CA VAL A 75 5.96 -6.86 -6.64
C VAL A 75 7.20 -6.46 -7.43
N LEU A 76 7.34 -5.18 -7.77
CA LEU A 76 8.47 -4.69 -8.54
C LEU A 76 9.78 -4.79 -7.76
N SER A 77 9.78 -4.50 -6.46
CA SER A 77 10.99 -4.67 -5.63
C SER A 77 11.50 -6.10 -5.70
N VAL A 78 10.59 -7.10 -5.64
CA VAL A 78 10.98 -8.51 -5.75
C VAL A 78 11.45 -8.84 -7.16
N LEU A 79 10.72 -8.43 -8.22
CA LEU A 79 11.10 -8.73 -9.60
C LEU A 79 12.47 -8.13 -9.97
N VAL A 80 12.71 -6.88 -9.59
CA VAL A 80 13.99 -6.18 -9.82
C VAL A 80 15.11 -6.83 -9.02
N ALA A 81 14.91 -7.09 -7.72
CA ALA A 81 15.94 -7.68 -6.87
C ALA A 81 16.28 -9.14 -7.23
N THR A 82 15.36 -9.87 -7.87
CA THR A 82 15.55 -11.27 -8.25
C THR A 82 15.78 -11.48 -9.75
N ALA A 83 15.84 -10.39 -10.53
CA ALA A 83 15.92 -10.39 -11.99
C ALA A 83 14.90 -11.33 -12.66
N GLN A 84 13.69 -11.42 -12.11
CA GLN A 84 12.63 -12.27 -12.64
C GLN A 84 11.77 -11.52 -13.66
N PRO A 85 11.39 -12.17 -14.77
CA PRO A 85 10.47 -11.57 -15.74
C PRO A 85 9.06 -11.42 -15.17
N ILE A 86 8.30 -10.46 -15.69
CA ILE A 86 6.87 -10.36 -15.40
C ILE A 86 6.19 -11.65 -15.89
N SER A 87 5.42 -12.29 -15.01
CA SER A 87 4.75 -13.54 -15.28
C SER A 87 3.32 -13.53 -14.77
N ARG A 88 2.52 -14.53 -15.15
CA ARG A 88 1.17 -14.69 -14.59
C ARG A 88 1.19 -14.79 -13.07
N ALA A 89 2.23 -15.39 -12.49
CA ALA A 89 2.37 -15.49 -11.05
C ALA A 89 2.57 -14.12 -10.40
N SER A 90 3.43 -13.25 -10.95
CA SER A 90 3.64 -11.91 -10.39
C SER A 90 2.39 -11.02 -10.49
N VAL A 91 1.61 -11.15 -11.57
CA VAL A 91 0.31 -10.47 -11.70
C VAL A 91 -0.70 -10.95 -10.64
N ILE A 92 -0.75 -12.26 -10.37
CA ILE A 92 -1.61 -12.78 -9.28
C ILE A 92 -1.16 -12.22 -7.94
N VAL A 93 0.14 -12.25 -7.65
CA VAL A 93 0.69 -11.70 -6.40
C VAL A 93 0.36 -10.21 -6.26
N PHE A 94 0.47 -9.44 -7.34
CA PHE A 94 0.03 -8.04 -7.39
C PHE A 94 -1.44 -7.89 -7.02
N CYS A 95 -2.33 -8.62 -7.68
CA CYS A 95 -3.78 -8.54 -7.39
C CYS A 95 -4.11 -8.91 -5.94
N LEU A 96 -3.46 -9.94 -5.39
CA LEU A 96 -3.72 -10.35 -4.01
C LEU A 96 -3.21 -9.32 -3.00
N TRP A 97 -2.01 -8.78 -3.21
CA TRP A 97 -1.50 -7.67 -2.39
C TRP A 97 -2.35 -6.42 -2.53
N PHE A 98 -2.89 -6.15 -3.73
CA PHE A 98 -3.81 -5.04 -3.96
C PHE A 98 -5.05 -5.15 -3.10
N LEU A 99 -5.68 -6.33 -3.03
CA LEU A 99 -6.84 -6.54 -2.16
C LEU A 99 -6.49 -6.32 -0.67
N ILE A 100 -5.32 -6.80 -0.23
CA ILE A 100 -4.86 -6.61 1.15
C ILE A 100 -4.59 -5.13 1.46
N ALA A 101 -3.90 -4.43 0.56
CA ALA A 101 -3.56 -3.02 0.70
C ALA A 101 -4.81 -2.15 0.66
N PHE A 102 -5.72 -2.38 -0.29
CA PHE A 102 -7.02 -1.71 -0.39
C PHE A 102 -7.83 -1.87 0.89
N ALA A 103 -7.96 -3.10 1.39
CA ALA A 103 -8.61 -3.37 2.66
C ALA A 103 -7.89 -2.70 3.84
N GLY A 104 -6.56 -2.55 3.77
CA GLY A 104 -5.77 -1.80 4.73
C GLY A 104 -6.15 -0.32 4.78
N VAL A 105 -6.24 0.33 3.62
CA VAL A 105 -6.63 1.75 3.50
C VAL A 105 -8.06 1.96 3.98
N GLU A 106 -9.01 1.15 3.50
CA GLU A 106 -10.41 1.25 3.94
C GLU A 106 -10.57 1.03 5.45
N SER A 107 -9.73 0.18 6.05
CA SER A 107 -9.75 -0.03 7.49
C SER A 107 -9.31 1.18 8.31
N ARG A 108 -8.46 2.05 7.73
CA ARG A 108 -8.07 3.35 8.33
C ARG A 108 -9.15 4.40 8.08
N ASN A 109 -9.72 4.43 6.89
CA ASN A 109 -10.82 5.32 6.54
C ASN A 109 -12.05 5.15 7.45
N ILE A 110 -12.23 3.98 8.10
CA ILE A 110 -13.25 3.76 9.15
C ILE A 110 -13.06 4.67 10.39
N ASP A 111 -11.81 4.93 10.77
CA ASP A 111 -11.48 5.77 11.93
C ASP A 111 -11.54 7.25 11.55
N ASP A 112 -11.27 7.57 10.29
CA ASP A 112 -11.26 8.94 9.76
C ASP A 112 -12.65 9.46 9.33
N ILE A 113 -13.71 8.64 9.38
CA ILE A 113 -15.07 9.03 8.96
C ILE A 113 -15.51 10.38 9.55
N PRO A 114 -15.40 10.66 10.86
CA PRO A 114 -15.83 11.94 11.43
C PRO A 114 -15.04 13.13 10.86
N GLY A 115 -13.71 12.98 10.73
CA GLY A 115 -12.82 14.02 10.22
C GLY A 115 -13.02 14.29 8.73
N ASP A 116 -13.17 13.24 7.92
CA ASP A 116 -13.44 13.37 6.49
C ASP A 116 -14.81 14.02 6.23
N THR A 117 -15.83 13.64 7.01
CA THR A 117 -17.18 14.21 6.91
C THR A 117 -17.17 15.71 7.23
N ALA A 118 -16.42 16.14 8.26
CA ALA A 118 -16.28 17.54 8.61
C ALA A 118 -15.59 18.38 7.51
N LEU A 119 -14.74 17.75 6.69
CA LEU A 119 -14.05 18.36 5.56
C LEU A 119 -14.81 18.23 4.23
N GLY A 120 -16.05 17.74 4.24
CA GLY A 120 -16.86 17.51 3.04
C GLY A 120 -16.31 16.40 2.13
N LYS A 121 -15.38 15.58 2.64
CA LYS A 121 -14.85 14.40 1.94
C LYS A 121 -15.73 13.22 2.28
N ARG A 122 -16.00 12.39 1.29
CA ARG A 122 -16.77 11.16 1.47
C ARG A 122 -15.89 10.03 0.98
N THR A 123 -15.47 9.11 1.83
CA THR A 123 -14.73 7.90 1.45
C THR A 123 -15.70 6.73 1.25
N LEU A 124 -15.24 5.59 0.70
CA LEU A 124 -16.05 4.37 0.63
C LEU A 124 -16.51 3.94 2.04
N ALA A 125 -15.64 4.08 3.05
CA ALA A 125 -16.00 3.89 4.44
C ALA A 125 -17.15 4.80 4.91
N GLY A 126 -17.13 6.08 4.52
CA GLY A 126 -18.22 7.02 4.78
C GLY A 126 -19.52 6.71 4.03
N TYR A 127 -19.46 6.02 2.89
CA TYR A 127 -20.65 5.59 2.14
C TYR A 127 -21.27 4.31 2.70
N LEU A 128 -20.45 3.27 2.93
CA LEU A 128 -20.91 1.97 3.40
C LEU A 128 -21.23 1.96 4.90
N GLY A 129 -20.61 2.86 5.65
CA GLY A 129 -20.66 2.90 7.10
C GLY A 129 -19.71 1.89 7.75
N ARG A 130 -19.30 2.19 8.98
CA ARG A 130 -18.29 1.45 9.77
C ARG A 130 -18.50 -0.07 9.79
N LYS A 131 -19.74 -0.54 9.96
CA LYS A 131 -20.05 -1.98 10.05
C LYS A 131 -19.77 -2.71 8.73
N ASN A 132 -20.29 -2.19 7.61
CA ASN A 132 -20.17 -2.83 6.31
C ASN A 132 -18.74 -2.76 5.78
N THR A 133 -18.04 -1.63 6.01
CA THR A 133 -16.61 -1.51 5.66
C THR A 133 -15.76 -2.50 6.45
N ARG A 134 -16.06 -2.73 7.74
CA ARG A 134 -15.34 -3.75 8.53
C ARG A 134 -15.52 -5.15 7.95
N ILE A 135 -16.74 -5.50 7.53
CA ILE A 135 -17.02 -6.79 6.86
C ILE A 135 -16.24 -6.89 5.54
N LEU A 136 -16.26 -5.84 4.72
CA LEU A 136 -15.50 -5.77 3.47
C LEU A 136 -14.00 -5.98 3.71
N VAL A 137 -13.42 -5.27 4.68
CA VAL A 137 -11.99 -5.37 5.03
C VAL A 137 -11.60 -6.79 5.42
N VAL A 138 -12.39 -7.42 6.31
CA VAL A 138 -12.13 -8.79 6.76
C VAL A 138 -12.31 -9.78 5.60
N GLY A 139 -13.36 -9.60 4.79
CA GLY A 139 -13.63 -10.43 3.62
C GLY A 139 -12.51 -10.39 2.58
N LEU A 140 -12.05 -9.19 2.22
CA LEU A 140 -10.96 -9.01 1.23
C LEU A 140 -9.64 -9.59 1.73
N LYS A 141 -9.26 -9.34 2.98
CA LYS A 141 -8.03 -9.90 3.57
C LYS A 141 -8.10 -11.42 3.69
N GLY A 142 -9.24 -11.95 4.14
CA GLY A 142 -9.46 -13.39 4.26
C GLY A 142 -9.42 -14.08 2.89
N PHE A 143 -10.12 -13.52 1.90
CA PHE A 143 -10.12 -14.03 0.53
C PHE A 143 -8.72 -14.02 -0.10
N ALA A 144 -8.00 -12.89 0.00
CA ALA A 144 -6.64 -12.79 -0.54
C ALA A 144 -5.67 -13.77 0.15
N THR A 145 -5.76 -13.90 1.47
CA THR A 145 -4.94 -14.86 2.25
C THR A 145 -5.25 -16.30 1.86
N GLY A 146 -6.54 -16.65 1.71
CA GLY A 146 -6.98 -17.97 1.26
C GLY A 146 -6.47 -18.30 -0.15
N LEU A 147 -6.48 -17.32 -1.06
CA LEU A 147 -5.90 -17.48 -2.39
C LEU A 147 -4.37 -17.62 -2.37
N PHE A 148 -3.67 -16.88 -1.50
CA PHE A 148 -2.23 -17.09 -1.31
C PHE A 148 -1.93 -18.52 -0.86
N TRP A 149 -2.67 -19.00 0.14
CA TRP A 149 -2.53 -20.37 0.65
C TRP A 149 -2.81 -21.42 -0.44
N TYR A 150 -3.91 -21.26 -1.17
CA TYR A 150 -4.32 -22.19 -2.23
C TYR A 150 -3.32 -22.21 -3.40
N ARG A 151 -2.84 -21.05 -3.85
CA ARG A 151 -2.03 -20.94 -5.08
C ARG A 151 -0.53 -21.13 -4.86
N PHE A 152 -0.03 -20.74 -3.69
CA PHE A 152 1.41 -20.71 -3.37
C PHE A 152 1.77 -21.57 -2.16
N GLY A 153 0.79 -22.25 -1.56
CA GLY A 153 1.01 -23.22 -0.49
C GLY A 153 0.95 -22.64 0.92
N PRO A 154 1.00 -23.53 1.94
CA PRO A 154 0.78 -23.17 3.33
C PRO A 154 1.84 -22.23 3.89
N THR A 155 3.10 -22.37 3.48
CA THR A 155 4.20 -21.50 3.94
C THR A 155 3.96 -20.04 3.58
N VAL A 156 3.59 -19.77 2.32
CA VAL A 156 3.30 -18.41 1.85
C VAL A 156 2.05 -17.86 2.52
N GLY A 157 1.00 -18.69 2.65
CA GLY A 157 -0.20 -18.32 3.41
C GLY A 157 0.10 -17.94 4.86
N ALA A 158 0.94 -18.70 5.55
CA ALA A 158 1.36 -18.43 6.92
C ALA A 158 2.15 -17.12 7.05
N LEU A 159 3.03 -16.81 6.09
CA LEU A 159 3.74 -15.52 6.06
C LEU A 159 2.78 -14.33 5.88
N VAL A 160 1.76 -14.47 5.04
CA VAL A 160 0.72 -13.43 4.87
C VAL A 160 -0.06 -13.27 6.17
N VAL A 161 -0.44 -14.36 6.84
CA VAL A 161 -1.09 -14.30 8.16
C VAL A 161 -0.19 -13.61 9.18
N ALA A 162 1.09 -13.97 9.26
CA ALA A 162 2.05 -13.34 10.17
C ALA A 162 2.19 -11.83 9.90
N HIS A 163 2.25 -11.42 8.64
CA HIS A 163 2.24 -10.01 8.25
C HIS A 163 0.97 -9.28 8.71
N LEU A 164 -0.22 -9.87 8.50
CA LEU A 164 -1.48 -9.29 8.95
C LEU A 164 -1.59 -9.20 10.47
N LEU A 165 -1.08 -10.20 11.21
CA LEU A 165 -1.00 -10.19 12.67
C LEU A 165 -0.05 -9.09 13.16
N LEU A 166 1.09 -8.90 12.50
CA LEU A 166 2.02 -7.83 12.81
C LEU A 166 1.39 -6.46 12.62
N LEU A 167 0.69 -6.23 11.50
CA LEU A 167 -0.05 -4.99 11.27
C LEU A 167 -1.14 -4.74 12.31
N TRP A 168 -1.85 -5.80 12.69
CA TRP A 168 -2.85 -5.73 13.76
C TRP A 168 -2.21 -5.37 15.11
N PHE A 169 -1.05 -5.95 15.42
CA PHE A 169 -0.29 -5.67 16.62
C PHE A 169 0.15 -4.21 16.66
N PHE A 170 0.77 -3.70 15.59
CA PHE A 170 1.16 -2.29 15.47
C PHE A 170 -0.03 -1.35 15.69
N ARG A 171 -1.18 -1.63 15.07
CA ARG A 171 -2.39 -0.83 15.27
C ARG A 171 -2.86 -0.80 16.72
N ARG A 172 -2.63 -1.85 17.50
CA ARG A 172 -3.02 -1.88 18.91
C ARG A 172 -2.09 -1.10 19.82
N ILE A 173 -0.81 -1.04 19.49
CA ILE A 173 0.20 -0.35 20.31
C ILE A 173 0.36 1.12 19.94
N THR A 174 0.02 1.52 18.71
CA THR A 174 0.00 2.93 18.31
C THR A 174 -1.29 3.59 18.85
N PRO A 175 -1.21 4.54 19.78
CA PRO A 175 -2.37 5.27 20.24
C PRO A 175 -3.04 6.00 19.08
N SER A 176 -4.37 5.91 18.94
CA SER A 176 -5.08 6.82 18.04
C SER A 176 -5.08 8.20 18.68
N GLU A 177 -4.62 9.23 17.96
CA GLU A 177 -4.63 10.63 18.43
C GLU A 177 -6.04 11.20 18.71
N SER A 178 -7.10 10.41 18.56
CA SER A 178 -8.50 10.77 18.84
C SER A 178 -8.92 10.59 20.31
N GLY A 179 -8.01 10.82 21.26
CA GLY A 179 -8.27 10.72 22.71
C GLY A 179 -8.08 12.03 23.48
N SER A 180 -8.09 13.18 22.82
CA SER A 180 -8.01 14.49 23.49
C SER A 180 -9.06 15.48 22.98
N GLN A 181 -10.34 15.12 23.15
CA GLN A 181 -11.44 16.08 23.37
C GLN A 181 -12.45 15.46 24.33
#